data_AF-A0A1V4S5L7-F1
#
_entry.id   AF-A0A1V4S5L7-F1
#
_cell.length_a   1.000
_cell.length_b   1.000
_cell.length_c   1.000
_cell.angle_alpha   90.00
_cell.angle_beta   90.00
_cell.angle_gamma   90.00
#
_symmetry.space_group_name_H-M   'P 1'
#
loop_
_entity.id
_entity.type
_entity.pdbx_description
1 polymer ?
#
loop_
_entity_poly.entity_id
_entity_poly.type
_entity_poly.pdbx_seq_one_letter_code
_entity_poly.pdbx_strand_id
1 'polypeptide(L)' 'MKNLFEHIGLEPGRLHFSWISSAEATKFAEVANEVSKVIEDLGPARYFIKRKAEVE' A
#
# COMPACT_ATOMS: atom_id res chain seq x y z
N MET A 1 -7.59 11.59 6.10
CA MET A 1 -6.55 11.23 5.13
C MET A 1 -6.99 10.11 4.18
N LYS A 2 -7.47 8.96 4.69
CA LYS A 2 -7.97 7.84 3.85
C LYS A 2 -8.97 8.28 2.77
N ASN A 3 -10.02 9.01 3.15
CA ASN A 3 -11.04 9.50 2.22
C ASN A 3 -10.50 10.44 1.13
N LEU A 4 -9.45 11.21 1.42
CA LEU A 4 -8.81 12.07 0.41
C LEU A 4 -8.08 11.22 -0.63
N PHE A 5 -7.32 10.22 -0.17
CA PHE A 5 -6.58 9.33 -1.07
C PHE A 5 -7.53 8.50 -1.95
N GLU A 6 -8.62 8.00 -1.37
CA GLU A 6 -9.66 7.32 -2.15
C GLU A 6 -10.32 8.28 -3.15
N HIS A 7 -10.59 9.52 -2.75
CA HIS A 7 -11.15 10.54 -3.65
C HIS A 7 -10.24 10.87 -4.85
N ILE A 8 -8.92 10.93 -4.65
CA ILE A 8 -7.98 11.21 -5.75
C ILE A 8 -7.65 9.97 -6.60
N GLY A 9 -8.25 8.80 -6.29
CA GLY A 9 -8.14 7.59 -7.11
C GLY A 9 -7.20 6.51 -6.58
N LEU A 10 -6.82 6.55 -5.30
CA LEU A 10 -6.17 5.40 -4.66
C LEU A 10 -7.23 4.34 -4.34
N GLU A 11 -6.99 3.10 -4.76
CA GLU A 11 -7.92 1.99 -4.48
C GLU A 11 -8.03 1.74 -2.96
N PRO A 12 -9.26 1.55 -2.42
CA PRO A 12 -9.46 1.23 -1.02
C PRO A 12 -8.65 0.01 -0.59
N GLY A 13 -8.05 0.06 0.60
CA GLY A 13 -7.20 -1.01 1.10
C GLY A 13 -5.76 -0.99 0.58
N ARG A 14 -5.33 0.04 -0.16
CA ARG A 14 -3.90 0.23 -0.51
C ARG A 14 -3.13 1.15 0.44
N LEU A 15 -3.81 1.74 1.43
CA LEU A 15 -3.21 2.60 2.45
C LEU A 15 -3.42 1.99 3.84
N HIS A 16 -2.32 1.64 4.50
CA HIS A 16 -2.30 1.06 5.84
C HIS A 16 -1.44 1.92 6.76
N PHE A 17 -1.90 2.11 7.99
CA PHE A 17 -1.13 2.76 9.05
C PHE A 17 -0.97 1.80 10.22
N SER A 18 0.21 1.77 10.81
CA SER A 18 0.50 0.97 11.99
C SER A 18 1.52 1.69 12.86
N TRP A 19 1.32 1.62 14.17
CA TRP A 19 2.27 2.13 15.15
C TRP A 19 3.13 0.97 15.65
N ILE A 20 4.41 1.02 15.31
CA ILE A 20 5.37 -0.03 15.64
C ILE A 20 6.62 0.66 16.17
N SER A 21 6.97 0.37 17.43
CA SER A 21 8.18 0.85 18.08
C SER A 21 9.40 0.01 17.68
N SER A 22 10.60 0.50 18.00
CA SER A 22 11.86 -0.18 17.66
C SER A 22 12.05 -1.55 18.32
N ALA A 23 11.32 -1.84 19.40
CA ALA A 23 11.37 -3.11 20.11
C ALA A 23 10.38 -4.16 19.58
N GLU A 24 9.48 -3.80 18.66
CA GLU A 24 8.37 -4.63 18.21
C GLU A 24 8.65 -5.36 16.89
N ALA A 25 9.79 -6.04 16.79
CA ALA A 25 10.21 -6.72 15.56
C ALA A 25 9.22 -7.80 15.08
N THR A 26 8.65 -8.59 16.00
CA THR A 26 7.66 -9.62 15.66
C THR A 26 6.38 -8.99 15.08
N LYS A 27 5.89 -7.92 15.71
CA LYS A 27 4.71 -7.18 15.23
C LYS A 27 4.95 -6.58 13.85
N PHE A 28 6.16 -6.07 13.58
CA PHE A 28 6.51 -5.61 12.24
C PHE A 28 6.37 -6.72 11.20
N ALA A 29 6.91 -7.91 11.48
CA ALA A 29 6.81 -9.04 10.56
C ALA A 29 5.35 -9.47 10.35
N GLU A 30 4.53 -9.52 11.41
CA GLU A 30 3.10 -9.86 11.32
C GLU A 30 2.34 -8.85 10.45
N VAL A 31 2.46 -7.56 10.74
CA VAL A 31 1.79 -6.49 9.99
C VAL A 31 2.25 -6.46 8.53
N ALA A 32 3.56 -6.61 8.28
CA ALA A 32 4.08 -6.64 6.92
C ALA A 32 3.50 -7.81 6.12
N ASN A 33 3.39 -9.00 6.71
CA ASN A 33 2.77 -10.16 6.07
C ASN A 33 1.27 -9.96 5.82
N GLU A 34 0.54 -9.37 6.77
CA GLU A 34 -0.88 -9.04 6.60
C GLU A 34 -1.10 -8.07 5.45
N VAL A 35 -0.32 -6.98 5.42
CA VAL A 35 -0.41 -5.98 4.33
C VAL A 35 -0.05 -6.63 3.00
N SER A 36 1.02 -7.41 2.91
CA SER A 36 1.39 -8.12 1.67
C SER A 36 0.24 -8.98 1.16
N LYS A 37 -0.40 -9.76 2.04
CA LYS A 37 -1.55 -10.61 1.66
C LYS A 37 -2.73 -9.78 1.16
N VAL A 38 -3.07 -8.68 1.82
CA VAL A 38 -4.14 -7.78 1.37
C VAL A 38 -3.83 -7.21 -0.02
N ILE A 39 -2.58 -6.81 -0.27
CA ILE A 39 -2.18 -6.28 -1.58
C ILE A 39 -2.18 -7.36 -2.67
N GLU A 40 -1.78 -8.59 -2.34
CA GLU A 40 -1.89 -9.75 -3.25
C GLU A 40 -3.35 -10.01 -3.63
N ASP A 41 -4.26 -10.05 -2.65
CA ASP A 41 -5.70 -10.27 -2.87
C ASP A 41 -6.35 -9.14 -3.70
N LEU A 42 -5.87 -7.90 -3.55
CA LEU A 42 -6.31 -6.74 -4.35
C LEU A 42 -5.75 -6.74 -5.78
N GLY A 43 -4.69 -7.50 -6.04
CA GLY A 43 -4.01 -7.56 -7.33
C GLY A 43 -3.25 -6.28 -7.72
N PRO A 44 -2.71 -6.22 -8.96
CA PRO A 44 -1.90 -5.11 -9.43
C PRO A 44 -2.64 -3.76 -9.38
N ALA A 45 -1.92 -2.70 -9.04
CA ALA A 45 -2.47 -1.35 -9.02
C ALA A 45 -2.89 -0.91 -10.44
N ARG A 46 -4.06 -0.25 -10.53
CA ARG A 46 -4.61 0.24 -11.80
C ARG A 46 -4.52 1.75 -11.97
N TYR A 47 -4.23 2.46 -10.89
CA TYR A 47 -4.12 3.92 -10.84
C TYR A 47 -2.68 4.33 -10.52
N PHE A 48 -2.30 5.55 -10.92
CA PHE A 48 -0.96 6.12 -10.68
C PHE A 48 0.22 5.31 -11.25
N ILE A 49 -0.03 4.46 -12.26
CA ILE A 49 1.00 3.73 -12.97
C ILE A 49 1.75 4.69 -13.90
N LYS A 50 2.97 5.08 -13.52
CA LYS A 50 3.84 5.86 -14.39
C LYS A 50 4.38 4.96 -15.50
N ARG A 51 4.09 5.31 -16.75
CA ARG A 51 4.76 4.71 -17.90
C ARG A 51 6.12 5.38 -18.07
N LYS A 52 7.14 4.60 -18.42
CA LYS A 52 8.45 5.16 -18.75
C LYS A 52 8.27 6.05 -19.99
N ALA A 53 8.79 7.27 -19.96
CA ALA A 53 8.80 8.13 -21.14
C ALA A 53 9.78 7.51 -22.15
N GLU A 54 9.29 7.21 -23.35
CA GLU A 54 10.16 6.88 -24.47
C GLU A 54 10.77 8.19 -24.95
N VAL A 55 12.10 8.26 -24.91
CA VAL A 55 12.87 9.31 -25.56
C VAL A 55 13.40 8.72 -26.86
N GLU A 56 12.92 9.24 -27.99
CA GLU A 56 13.49 8.97 -29.31
C GLU A 56 14.84 9.69 -29.49
#